data_AF-A0A950Z3W3-F1
#
_entry.id   AF-A0A950Z3W3-F1
#
_cell.length_a   1.000
_cell.length_b   1.000
_cell.length_c   1.000
_cell.angle_alpha   90.00
_cell.angle_beta   90.00
_cell.angle_gamma   90.00
#
_symmetry.space_group_name_H-M   'P 1'
#
loop_
_entity.id
_entity.type
_entity.pdbx_description
1 polymer ?
#
loop_
_entity_poly.entity_id
_entity_poly.type
_entity_poly.pdbx_seq_one_letter_code
_entity_poly.pdbx_strand_id
1 'polypeptide(L)'
;ADQPIIRGLGWDIDSPYSSNRGELFPIGSYGHTGWTGTSLWIDPATKTFVVLLTNVVHPHGIKSLSSLRSRVATVVAASVGLDMPGSTELTGYNETITGAGVHRVIPRNAETLSGLDVLEADGFRPLAGKRIGLITNHTGLDRSGKRNLDVMLAAHVNVKVVFSPEHGLTGNADADVLNSTDAQTGLPVISLYEPDTRHLKPAQVANLDAIVYDIQDVGARFYTYSCTLLYAVETAGKAHKPFYILDRPNPITGTHIEGPMLDKDLESFVGCYDVPLRHGMTFGELATMANAEQHWGAEIHVIRMKNWERGDWFDSTTLPWVDPSPNMRSLNAALLYPGIAMLEASPNYSVGRGTDAPFEQIGADWIKGSELALFLNRRLIPGVRVYPTRFRPTASNFSGKTIEGVRFVVTDRESFDSTRLGLEVAVALEKLYPGHIDLQKCRFLIGNRRFIEKLQQSGDASSLWTAAQADATAFAARRKQFLLYQAKLSPNS
;
A
#
# COMPACT_ATOMS: atom_id res chain seq x y z
N ALA A 1 5.65 -0.99 -9.20
CA ALA A 1 6.68 -0.88 -8.16
C ALA A 1 7.80 -0.10 -8.78
N ASP A 2 7.75 1.21 -8.57
CA ASP A 2 8.33 2.13 -9.54
C ASP A 2 9.73 2.48 -9.09
N GLN A 3 10.65 1.55 -9.40
CA GLN A 3 12.05 1.87 -9.53
C GLN A 3 12.15 3.16 -10.36
N PRO A 4 12.89 4.19 -9.92
CA PRO A 4 13.07 5.40 -10.70
C PRO A 4 13.69 5.02 -12.05
N ILE A 5 12.94 5.20 -13.15
CA ILE A 5 13.38 4.77 -14.48
C ILE A 5 14.50 5.70 -14.95
N ILE A 6 15.74 5.21 -14.89
CA ILE A 6 16.93 5.89 -15.40
C ILE A 6 17.19 5.40 -16.82
N ARG A 7 17.12 6.34 -17.78
CA ARG A 7 17.44 6.13 -19.20
C ARG A 7 18.35 7.23 -19.70
N GLY A 8 19.28 6.86 -20.58
CA GLY A 8 20.18 7.78 -21.28
C GLY A 8 19.68 8.12 -22.69
N LEU A 9 20.61 8.57 -23.54
CA LEU A 9 20.37 8.88 -24.95
C LEU A 9 20.12 7.60 -25.78
N GLY A 10 18.92 7.01 -25.64
CA GLY A 10 18.54 5.76 -26.32
C GLY A 10 18.99 4.48 -25.62
N TRP A 11 19.53 4.57 -24.39
CA TRP A 11 20.04 3.43 -23.61
C TRP A 11 19.26 3.25 -22.31
N ASP A 12 19.05 2.00 -21.91
CA ASP A 12 18.54 1.64 -20.59
C ASP A 12 19.69 1.61 -19.58
N ILE A 13 19.47 2.14 -18.37
CA ILE A 13 20.50 2.27 -17.32
C ILE A 13 20.04 1.56 -16.06
N ASP A 14 18.84 1.94 -15.56
CA ASP A 14 18.18 1.32 -14.43
C ASP A 14 16.66 1.44 -14.62
N SER A 15 16.03 0.38 -15.10
CA SER A 15 14.57 0.31 -15.27
C SER A 15 14.07 -1.11 -15.00
N PRO A 16 12.76 -1.34 -14.85
CA PRO A 16 12.18 -2.68 -14.70
C PRO A 16 12.55 -3.66 -15.84
N TYR A 17 13.09 -3.17 -16.96
CA TYR A 17 13.52 -3.98 -18.10
C TYR A 17 15.04 -4.23 -18.15
N SER A 18 15.84 -3.52 -17.35
CA SER A 18 17.32 -3.52 -17.35
C SER A 18 17.98 -4.82 -16.84
N SER A 19 17.20 -5.89 -16.68
CA SER A 19 17.65 -7.24 -16.27
C SER A 19 18.85 -7.80 -17.05
N ASN A 20 19.10 -7.33 -18.28
CA ASN A 20 20.29 -7.68 -19.07
C ASN A 20 21.59 -7.00 -18.61
N ARG A 21 21.55 -6.15 -17.57
CA ARG A 21 22.71 -5.70 -16.78
C ARG A 21 23.34 -6.85 -15.99
N GLY A 22 22.56 -7.85 -15.61
CA GLY A 22 22.98 -8.80 -14.58
C GLY A 22 23.01 -8.16 -13.19
N GLU A 23 23.53 -8.90 -12.22
CA GLU A 23 23.48 -8.56 -10.79
C GLU A 23 24.68 -7.69 -10.36
N LEU A 24 25.80 -7.77 -11.08
CA LEU A 24 27.10 -7.25 -10.64
C LEU A 24 27.56 -5.96 -11.36
N PHE A 25 27.04 -5.66 -12.56
CA PHE A 25 27.39 -4.40 -13.24
C PHE A 25 26.68 -3.21 -12.56
N PRO A 26 27.39 -2.10 -12.29
CA PRO A 26 26.87 -1.00 -11.47
C PRO A 26 25.84 -0.14 -12.21
N ILE A 27 25.00 0.57 -11.47
CA ILE A 27 24.17 1.67 -12.02
C ILE A 27 25.13 2.75 -12.55
N GLY A 28 25.02 3.07 -13.84
CA GLY A 28 26.01 3.88 -14.58
C GLY A 28 26.62 3.12 -15.76
N SER A 29 26.63 1.78 -15.69
CA SER A 29 26.65 0.94 -16.88
C SER A 29 25.28 1.01 -17.61
N TYR A 30 25.25 0.72 -18.91
CA TYR A 30 24.07 0.94 -19.75
C TYR A 30 23.99 -0.03 -20.93
N GLY A 31 22.80 -0.24 -21.48
CA GLY A 31 22.62 -1.18 -22.59
C GLY A 31 21.23 -1.21 -23.21
N HIS A 32 21.01 -2.19 -24.08
CA HIS A 32 19.75 -2.38 -24.81
C HIS A 32 19.54 -3.85 -25.20
N THR A 33 18.28 -4.26 -25.35
CA THR A 33 17.90 -5.59 -25.86
C THR A 33 17.30 -5.51 -27.26
N GLY A 34 17.46 -6.56 -28.06
CA GLY A 34 16.78 -6.73 -29.34
C GLY A 34 15.66 -7.77 -29.28
N TRP A 35 14.65 -7.59 -30.14
CA TRP A 35 13.48 -8.46 -30.26
C TRP A 35 13.82 -9.93 -30.53
N THR A 36 14.81 -10.19 -31.39
CA THR A 36 15.24 -11.55 -31.77
C THR A 36 16.01 -12.29 -30.67
N GLY A 37 16.16 -11.71 -29.47
CA GLY A 37 16.88 -12.30 -28.34
C GLY A 37 18.25 -11.66 -28.07
N THR A 38 18.77 -10.87 -29.01
CA THR A 38 20.06 -10.17 -28.86
C THR A 38 20.10 -9.19 -27.68
N SER A 39 21.29 -8.86 -27.19
CA SER A 39 21.49 -7.75 -26.24
C SER A 39 22.92 -7.21 -26.29
N LEU A 40 23.07 -5.95 -25.92
CA LEU A 40 24.34 -5.27 -25.67
C LEU A 40 24.27 -4.60 -24.29
N TRP A 41 25.31 -4.75 -23.47
CA TRP A 41 25.53 -4.01 -22.24
C TRP A 41 26.96 -3.47 -22.22
N ILE A 42 27.17 -2.26 -21.67
CA ILE A 42 28.45 -1.55 -21.66
C ILE A 42 28.67 -1.00 -20.24
N ASP A 43 29.80 -1.33 -19.64
CA ASP A 43 30.27 -0.70 -18.41
C ASP A 43 31.55 0.11 -18.65
N PRO A 44 31.48 1.46 -18.62
CA PRO A 44 32.64 2.32 -18.78
C PRO A 44 33.68 2.17 -17.67
N ALA A 45 33.29 1.75 -16.46
CA ALA A 45 34.18 1.69 -15.30
C ALA A 45 35.21 0.56 -15.45
N THR A 46 34.75 -0.67 -15.73
CA THR A 46 35.61 -1.82 -16.05
C THR A 46 36.11 -1.82 -17.51
N LYS A 47 35.60 -0.91 -18.35
CA LYS A 47 35.84 -0.85 -19.82
C LYS A 47 35.35 -2.11 -20.55
N THR A 48 34.27 -2.70 -20.05
CA THR A 48 33.72 -3.98 -20.53
C THR A 48 32.50 -3.76 -21.42
N PHE A 49 32.31 -4.62 -22.42
CA PHE A 49 31.05 -4.73 -23.14
C PHE A 49 30.64 -6.20 -23.27
N VAL A 50 29.34 -6.47 -23.08
CA VAL A 50 28.72 -7.78 -23.21
C VAL A 50 27.81 -7.76 -24.42
N VAL A 51 28.15 -8.54 -25.46
CA VAL A 51 27.30 -8.74 -26.64
C VAL A 51 26.82 -10.17 -26.65
N LEU A 52 25.51 -10.37 -26.60
CA LEU A 52 24.88 -11.68 -26.76
C LEU A 52 24.06 -11.68 -28.05
N LEU A 53 24.45 -12.53 -29.01
CA LEU A 53 23.76 -12.70 -30.29
C LEU A 53 23.04 -14.04 -30.32
N THR A 54 21.72 -14.02 -30.14
CA THR A 54 20.84 -15.19 -30.23
C THR A 54 19.70 -14.93 -31.20
N ASN A 55 19.05 -15.98 -31.69
CA ASN A 55 17.85 -15.90 -32.51
C ASN A 55 16.73 -16.79 -31.91
N VAL A 56 15.88 -16.21 -31.05
CA VAL A 56 14.78 -16.94 -30.38
C VAL A 56 13.56 -17.16 -31.28
N VAL A 57 13.50 -16.50 -32.43
CA VAL A 57 12.36 -16.56 -33.35
C VAL A 57 12.54 -17.62 -34.44
N HIS A 58 13.59 -18.43 -34.36
CA HIS A 58 13.91 -19.48 -35.35
C HIS A 58 14.20 -20.84 -34.70
N PRO A 59 13.65 -21.96 -35.21
CA PRO A 59 12.58 -22.05 -36.23
C PRO A 59 11.18 -21.76 -35.65
N HIS A 60 10.98 -21.92 -34.34
CA HIS A 60 9.72 -21.66 -33.63
C HIS A 60 10.04 -21.08 -32.23
N GLY A 61 9.50 -19.91 -31.88
CA GLY A 61 9.94 -19.14 -30.70
C GLY A 61 8.90 -18.97 -29.60
N ILE A 62 9.20 -19.44 -28.37
CA ILE A 62 8.27 -19.36 -27.19
C ILE A 62 8.99 -19.26 -25.82
N LYS A 63 10.20 -18.68 -25.72
CA LYS A 63 10.91 -18.55 -24.41
C LYS A 63 11.59 -17.20 -24.20
N SER A 64 11.37 -16.60 -23.03
CA SER A 64 12.08 -15.38 -22.60
C SER A 64 13.55 -15.67 -22.31
N LEU A 65 14.45 -14.82 -22.82
CA LEU A 65 15.89 -14.90 -22.54
C LEU A 65 16.37 -13.92 -21.44
N SER A 66 15.48 -13.20 -20.75
CA SER A 66 15.91 -12.23 -19.72
C SER A 66 16.81 -12.86 -18.65
N SER A 67 16.48 -14.07 -18.19
CA SER A 67 17.33 -14.83 -17.25
C SER A 67 18.69 -15.23 -17.86
N LEU A 68 18.74 -15.63 -19.14
CA LEU A 68 20.01 -15.97 -19.79
C LEU A 68 20.89 -14.73 -19.97
N ARG A 69 20.31 -13.61 -20.41
CA ARG A 69 21.00 -12.31 -20.57
C ARG A 69 21.59 -11.85 -19.24
N SER A 70 20.78 -11.86 -18.16
CA SER A 70 21.22 -11.55 -16.80
C SER A 70 22.42 -12.41 -16.39
N ARG A 71 22.28 -13.75 -16.46
CA ARG A 71 23.34 -14.69 -16.06
C ARG A 71 24.63 -14.52 -16.86
N VAL A 72 24.55 -14.26 -18.17
CA VAL A 72 25.72 -13.98 -19.01
C VAL A 72 26.40 -12.68 -18.56
N ALA A 73 25.63 -11.61 -18.31
CA ALA A 73 26.19 -10.35 -17.82
C ALA A 73 26.82 -10.49 -16.42
N THR A 74 26.16 -11.18 -15.48
CA THR A 74 26.72 -11.51 -14.15
C THR A 74 28.04 -12.28 -14.27
N VAL A 75 28.12 -13.33 -15.11
CA VAL A 75 29.37 -14.11 -15.29
C VAL A 75 30.50 -13.26 -15.90
N VAL A 76 30.20 -12.36 -16.84
CA VAL A 76 31.22 -11.47 -17.41
C VAL A 76 31.68 -10.42 -16.39
N ALA A 77 30.76 -9.84 -15.62
CA ALA A 77 31.09 -8.91 -14.53
C ALA A 77 32.02 -9.55 -13.49
N ALA A 78 31.70 -10.76 -13.02
CA ALA A 78 32.56 -11.52 -12.12
C ALA A 78 33.94 -11.79 -12.74
N SER A 79 34.01 -12.13 -14.04
CA SER A 79 35.29 -12.39 -14.72
C SER A 79 36.20 -11.17 -14.87
N VAL A 80 35.65 -9.95 -14.76
CA VAL A 80 36.43 -8.68 -14.74
C VAL A 80 36.65 -8.12 -13.34
N GLY A 81 36.41 -8.92 -12.29
CA GLY A 81 36.69 -8.57 -10.90
C GLY A 81 35.60 -7.76 -10.20
N LEU A 82 34.38 -7.75 -10.72
CA LEU A 82 33.20 -7.29 -9.97
C LEU A 82 32.63 -8.45 -9.17
N ASP A 83 33.05 -8.58 -7.91
CA ASP A 83 32.51 -9.58 -6.98
C ASP A 83 31.29 -9.04 -6.22
N MET A 84 30.45 -9.92 -5.69
CA MET A 84 29.41 -9.55 -4.72
C MET A 84 30.08 -8.98 -3.45
N PRO A 85 29.90 -7.69 -3.11
CA PRO A 85 30.27 -7.22 -1.79
C PRO A 85 29.31 -7.85 -0.77
N GLY A 86 29.85 -8.31 0.36
CA GLY A 86 29.08 -9.02 1.37
C GLY A 86 27.93 -8.16 1.91
N SER A 87 26.69 -8.63 1.72
CA SER A 87 25.43 -8.01 2.19
C SER A 87 25.15 -6.59 1.68
N THR A 88 25.12 -6.38 0.35
CA THR A 88 25.03 -5.05 -0.28
C THR A 88 24.53 -5.05 -1.77
N GLU A 89 23.54 -4.21 -2.15
CA GLU A 89 23.00 -3.81 -3.50
C GLU A 89 22.50 -2.33 -3.41
N LEU A 90 22.31 -1.46 -4.43
CA LEU A 90 22.05 0.01 -4.23
C LEU A 90 20.78 0.66 -4.86
N THR A 91 20.17 1.64 -4.17
CA THR A 91 19.30 2.69 -4.77
C THR A 91 19.40 4.08 -4.10
N GLY A 92 19.78 5.15 -4.84
CA GLY A 92 19.68 6.56 -4.38
C GLY A 92 20.57 7.60 -5.09
N TYR A 93 19.96 8.60 -5.75
CA TYR A 93 20.66 9.69 -6.49
C TYR A 93 21.24 10.80 -5.57
N ASN A 94 22.05 10.41 -4.58
CA ASN A 94 22.86 11.34 -3.77
C ASN A 94 24.37 11.01 -3.82
N GLU A 95 24.78 9.88 -4.41
CA GLU A 95 26.16 9.38 -4.35
C GLU A 95 27.07 9.86 -5.51
N THR A 96 26.60 10.80 -6.33
CA THR A 96 27.45 11.51 -7.31
C THR A 96 28.32 12.61 -6.66
N ILE A 97 28.37 12.69 -5.33
CA ILE A 97 29.41 13.41 -4.59
C ILE A 97 30.51 12.40 -4.24
N THR A 98 31.70 12.61 -4.81
CA THR A 98 32.89 11.75 -4.77
C THR A 98 33.12 10.98 -3.46
N GLY A 99 33.06 9.65 -3.55
CA GLY A 99 33.26 8.71 -2.45
C GLY A 99 32.10 7.71 -2.41
N ALA A 100 32.24 6.60 -3.17
CA ALA A 100 31.16 5.64 -3.38
C ALA A 100 30.57 5.14 -2.06
N GLY A 101 29.27 5.38 -1.86
CA GLY A 101 28.52 4.99 -0.68
C GLY A 101 28.05 3.55 -0.74
N VAL A 102 27.43 3.10 0.36
CA VAL A 102 27.03 1.71 0.54
C VAL A 102 25.58 1.52 0.07
N HIS A 103 25.45 0.86 -1.07
CA HIS A 103 24.54 -0.27 -1.29
C HIS A 103 23.35 -0.45 -0.29
N ARG A 104 22.25 0.26 -0.55
CA ARG A 104 20.86 0.02 -0.05
C ARG A 104 20.13 -1.21 -0.67
N VAL A 105 20.25 -2.38 -0.04
CA VAL A 105 19.57 -3.65 -0.42
C VAL A 105 18.05 -3.58 -0.15
N ILE A 106 17.22 -4.19 -1.01
CA ILE A 106 15.85 -4.59 -0.62
C ILE A 106 15.79 -6.14 -0.61
N PRO A 107 15.95 -6.80 0.55
CA PRO A 107 15.84 -8.25 0.63
C PRO A 107 14.40 -8.66 0.27
N ARG A 108 14.25 -9.51 -0.76
CA ARG A 108 12.94 -10.06 -1.14
C ARG A 108 12.64 -11.30 -0.32
N ASN A 109 11.62 -11.21 0.51
CA ASN A 109 11.02 -12.32 1.25
C ASN A 109 10.07 -13.12 0.34
N ALA A 110 10.66 -13.92 -0.55
CA ALA A 110 9.96 -14.74 -1.52
C ALA A 110 9.19 -15.94 -0.92
N GLU A 111 9.20 -16.09 0.41
CA GLU A 111 8.53 -17.17 1.13
C GLU A 111 7.27 -16.70 1.88
N THR A 112 6.91 -15.41 1.78
CA THR A 112 5.71 -14.87 2.44
C THR A 112 4.44 -15.54 1.92
N LEU A 113 3.65 -16.10 2.83
CA LEU A 113 2.35 -16.70 2.55
C LEU A 113 1.24 -15.92 3.26
N SER A 114 0.21 -15.51 2.53
CA SER A 114 -1.00 -14.90 3.12
C SER A 114 -1.77 -15.91 3.99
N GLY A 115 -2.72 -15.43 4.81
CA GLY A 115 -3.63 -16.31 5.54
C GLY A 115 -4.44 -17.23 4.61
N LEU A 116 -4.73 -16.81 3.38
CA LEU A 116 -5.36 -17.64 2.35
C LEU A 116 -4.43 -18.75 1.87
N ASP A 117 -3.17 -18.43 1.54
CA ASP A 117 -2.16 -19.41 1.14
C ASP A 117 -1.89 -20.46 2.22
N VAL A 118 -1.96 -20.06 3.50
CA VAL A 118 -1.81 -20.93 4.66
C VAL A 118 -3.04 -21.83 4.84
N LEU A 119 -4.24 -21.31 4.60
CA LEU A 119 -5.48 -22.07 4.72
C LEU A 119 -5.69 -23.06 3.55
N GLU A 120 -5.32 -22.67 2.33
CA GLU A 120 -5.31 -23.56 1.15
C GLU A 120 -4.37 -24.75 1.39
N ALA A 121 -3.19 -24.51 1.97
CA ALA A 121 -2.22 -25.56 2.29
C ALA A 121 -2.70 -26.56 3.37
N ASP A 122 -3.67 -26.18 4.23
CA ASP A 122 -4.36 -27.09 5.17
C ASP A 122 -5.70 -27.63 4.61
N GLY A 123 -5.93 -27.47 3.29
CA GLY A 123 -7.14 -27.93 2.60
C GLY A 123 -8.43 -27.29 3.12
N PHE A 124 -8.36 -26.04 3.63
CA PHE A 124 -9.47 -25.32 4.27
C PHE A 124 -10.13 -26.06 5.44
N ARG A 125 -9.46 -27.02 6.06
CA ARG A 125 -9.98 -27.89 7.13
C ARG A 125 -10.72 -27.16 8.28
N PRO A 126 -10.28 -25.99 8.79
CA PRO A 126 -11.05 -25.21 9.78
C PRO A 126 -12.48 -24.80 9.37
N LEU A 127 -12.77 -24.77 8.06
CA LEU A 127 -14.06 -24.41 7.48
C LEU A 127 -14.90 -25.61 7.02
N ALA A 128 -14.37 -26.83 7.14
CA ALA A 128 -15.03 -28.05 6.65
C ALA A 128 -16.43 -28.23 7.27
N GLY A 129 -17.43 -28.47 6.42
CA GLY A 129 -18.83 -28.66 6.82
C GLY A 129 -19.60 -27.40 7.23
N LYS A 130 -18.92 -26.26 7.46
CA LYS A 130 -19.55 -25.00 7.90
C LYS A 130 -20.19 -24.23 6.74
N ARG A 131 -21.38 -23.66 6.95
CA ARG A 131 -21.97 -22.66 6.05
C ARG A 131 -21.23 -21.33 6.21
N ILE A 132 -20.47 -20.93 5.20
CA ILE A 132 -19.59 -19.75 5.25
C ILE A 132 -20.26 -18.53 4.62
N GLY A 133 -20.20 -17.38 5.30
CA GLY A 133 -20.30 -16.07 4.66
C GLY A 133 -18.91 -15.49 4.45
N LEU A 134 -18.58 -15.08 3.23
CA LEU A 134 -17.25 -14.58 2.88
C LEU A 134 -17.30 -13.07 2.66
N ILE A 135 -16.58 -12.30 3.48
CA ILE A 135 -16.34 -10.87 3.28
C ILE A 135 -15.07 -10.74 2.42
N THR A 136 -15.22 -10.34 1.16
CA THR A 136 -14.12 -10.25 0.19
C THR A 136 -14.38 -9.20 -0.89
N ASN A 137 -13.32 -8.84 -1.61
CA ASN A 137 -13.36 -8.14 -2.90
C ASN A 137 -12.37 -8.80 -3.88
N HIS A 138 -12.03 -8.12 -4.97
CA HIS A 138 -11.08 -8.54 -6.01
C HIS A 138 -9.63 -8.72 -5.52
N THR A 139 -9.28 -8.18 -4.34
CA THR A 139 -7.94 -8.33 -3.74
C THR A 139 -7.76 -9.64 -2.97
N GLY A 140 -8.85 -10.38 -2.71
CA GLY A 140 -8.84 -11.70 -2.11
C GLY A 140 -8.24 -12.75 -3.05
N LEU A 141 -6.92 -12.70 -3.23
CA LEU A 141 -6.15 -13.57 -4.15
C LEU A 141 -5.14 -14.44 -3.40
N ASP A 142 -4.91 -15.66 -3.91
CA ASP A 142 -3.79 -16.52 -3.53
C ASP A 142 -2.47 -16.02 -4.16
N ARG A 143 -1.31 -16.60 -3.79
CA ARG A 143 -0.02 -16.23 -4.42
C ARG A 143 0.05 -16.49 -5.94
N SER A 144 -0.87 -17.30 -6.47
CA SER A 144 -0.96 -17.64 -7.90
C SER A 144 -1.90 -16.69 -8.66
N GLY A 145 -2.53 -15.73 -7.97
CA GLY A 145 -3.50 -14.79 -8.55
C GLY A 145 -4.92 -15.33 -8.73
N LYS A 146 -5.29 -16.45 -8.09
CA LYS A 146 -6.67 -16.98 -8.13
C LYS A 146 -7.53 -16.35 -7.04
N ARG A 147 -8.82 -16.15 -7.34
CA ARG A 147 -9.81 -15.61 -6.39
C ARG A 147 -10.03 -16.58 -5.23
N ASN A 148 -10.08 -16.05 -4.00
CA ASN A 148 -10.34 -16.80 -2.77
C ASN A 148 -11.62 -17.62 -2.84
N LEU A 149 -12.70 -17.03 -3.38
CA LEU A 149 -13.97 -17.69 -3.60
C LEU A 149 -13.84 -18.94 -4.49
N ASP A 150 -13.05 -18.86 -5.57
CA ASP A 150 -12.88 -19.96 -6.51
C ASP A 150 -12.08 -21.12 -5.88
N VAL A 151 -10.98 -20.82 -5.16
CA VAL A 151 -10.18 -21.86 -4.49
C VAL A 151 -10.92 -22.49 -3.30
N MET A 152 -11.71 -21.71 -2.56
CA MET A 152 -12.58 -22.21 -1.49
C MET A 152 -13.65 -23.16 -2.05
N LEU A 153 -14.33 -22.79 -3.14
CA LEU A 153 -15.34 -23.65 -3.77
C LEU A 153 -14.73 -24.90 -4.40
N ALA A 154 -13.55 -24.79 -5.03
CA ALA A 154 -12.80 -25.94 -5.56
C ALA A 154 -12.38 -26.93 -4.47
N ALA A 155 -12.10 -26.44 -3.26
CA ALA A 155 -11.85 -27.26 -2.06
C ALA A 155 -13.13 -27.70 -1.32
N HIS A 156 -14.30 -27.56 -1.94
CA HIS A 156 -15.62 -27.91 -1.38
C HIS A 156 -16.01 -27.18 -0.09
N VAL A 157 -15.47 -25.97 0.15
CA VAL A 157 -15.95 -25.09 1.22
C VAL A 157 -17.36 -24.60 0.89
N ASN A 158 -18.27 -24.74 1.85
CA ASN A 158 -19.71 -24.49 1.67
C ASN A 158 -20.05 -22.99 1.83
N VAL A 159 -19.53 -22.15 0.93
CA VAL A 159 -19.85 -20.71 0.87
C VAL A 159 -21.32 -20.52 0.46
N LYS A 160 -22.05 -19.69 1.21
CA LYS A 160 -23.48 -19.42 1.01
C LYS A 160 -23.79 -18.01 0.52
N VAL A 161 -22.94 -17.05 0.85
CA VAL A 161 -23.12 -15.64 0.53
C VAL A 161 -21.78 -14.94 0.53
N VAL A 162 -21.61 -13.99 -0.39
CA VAL A 162 -20.49 -13.07 -0.42
C VAL A 162 -20.96 -11.72 0.11
N PHE A 163 -20.15 -11.12 0.97
CA PHE A 163 -20.32 -9.74 1.44
C PHE A 163 -19.20 -8.89 0.85
N SER A 164 -19.56 -7.75 0.25
CA SER A 164 -18.61 -6.85 -0.42
C SER A 164 -18.52 -5.52 0.31
N PRO A 165 -17.33 -4.95 0.52
CA PRO A 165 -17.16 -3.60 1.05
C PRO A 165 -17.35 -2.54 -0.05
N GLU A 166 -16.88 -1.33 0.22
CA GLU A 166 -16.63 -0.26 -0.76
C GLU A 166 -15.87 -0.77 -2.01
N HIS A 167 -16.20 -0.18 -3.16
CA HIS A 167 -15.74 -0.55 -4.52
C HIS A 167 -16.27 -1.87 -5.11
N GLY A 168 -17.03 -2.66 -4.34
CA GLY A 168 -17.69 -3.86 -4.86
C GLY A 168 -16.75 -5.08 -5.01
N LEU A 169 -17.33 -6.23 -5.33
CA LEU A 169 -16.59 -7.51 -5.46
C LEU A 169 -15.52 -7.48 -6.56
N THR A 170 -15.66 -6.58 -7.54
CA THR A 170 -14.75 -6.44 -8.68
C THR A 170 -13.81 -5.22 -8.58
N GLY A 171 -13.93 -4.39 -7.54
CA GLY A 171 -13.05 -3.24 -7.31
C GLY A 171 -13.30 -2.02 -8.22
N ASN A 172 -14.29 -2.06 -9.11
CA ASN A 172 -14.47 -1.07 -10.18
C ASN A 172 -15.48 0.04 -9.87
N ALA A 173 -16.16 0.02 -8.72
CA ALA A 173 -17.19 1.02 -8.39
C ALA A 173 -16.60 2.23 -7.63
N ASP A 174 -16.71 3.44 -8.19
CA ASP A 174 -16.37 4.69 -7.49
C ASP A 174 -17.54 5.22 -6.60
N ALA A 175 -18.76 4.72 -6.78
CA ALA A 175 -19.96 5.06 -6.00
C ALA A 175 -21.00 3.91 -6.06
N ASP A 176 -22.05 4.00 -5.23
CA ASP A 176 -23.27 3.18 -5.23
C ASP A 176 -23.02 1.65 -5.35
N VAL A 177 -22.55 1.04 -4.26
CA VAL A 177 -22.27 -0.42 -4.24
C VAL A 177 -23.55 -1.15 -3.86
N LEU A 178 -24.24 -1.73 -4.85
CA LEU A 178 -25.50 -2.43 -4.65
C LEU A 178 -25.34 -3.95 -4.48
N ASN A 179 -26.38 -4.59 -3.96
CA ASN A 179 -26.49 -6.05 -3.95
C ASN A 179 -26.50 -6.62 -5.38
N SER A 180 -25.89 -7.77 -5.58
CA SER A 180 -25.74 -8.41 -6.89
C SER A 180 -25.59 -9.94 -6.77
N THR A 181 -25.05 -10.58 -7.78
CA THR A 181 -24.78 -12.03 -7.82
C THR A 181 -23.45 -12.22 -8.54
N ASP A 182 -22.55 -13.04 -8.01
CA ASP A 182 -21.28 -13.33 -8.68
C ASP A 182 -21.55 -14.15 -9.94
N ALA A 183 -21.15 -13.63 -11.10
CA ALA A 183 -21.52 -14.18 -12.40
C ALA A 183 -20.91 -15.56 -12.69
N GLN A 184 -19.85 -15.95 -11.98
CA GLN A 184 -19.12 -17.20 -12.20
C GLN A 184 -19.64 -18.34 -11.30
N THR A 185 -20.08 -18.01 -10.08
CA THR A 185 -20.51 -18.99 -9.06
C THR A 185 -22.01 -19.00 -8.81
N GLY A 186 -22.74 -17.95 -9.23
CA GLY A 186 -24.17 -17.79 -8.96
C GLY A 186 -24.50 -17.44 -7.51
N LEU A 187 -23.50 -17.16 -6.66
CA LEU A 187 -23.70 -16.85 -5.25
C LEU A 187 -24.23 -15.41 -5.06
N PRO A 188 -25.13 -15.18 -4.09
CA PRO A 188 -25.62 -13.84 -3.77
C PRO A 188 -24.48 -12.98 -3.21
N VAL A 189 -24.41 -11.73 -3.68
CA VAL A 189 -23.45 -10.72 -3.21
C VAL A 189 -24.22 -9.61 -2.51
N ILE A 190 -23.88 -9.35 -1.25
CA ILE A 190 -24.52 -8.34 -0.39
C ILE A 190 -23.52 -7.20 -0.15
N SER A 191 -23.95 -5.95 -0.38
CA SER A 191 -23.12 -4.77 -0.11
C SER A 191 -23.08 -4.42 1.37
N LEU A 192 -21.89 -4.08 1.87
CA LEU A 192 -21.60 -3.52 3.19
C LEU A 192 -21.09 -2.07 3.12
N TYR A 193 -21.48 -1.30 2.10
CA TYR A 193 -21.02 0.08 1.92
C TYR A 193 -22.08 1.15 2.25
N GLU A 194 -23.33 0.89 1.86
CA GLU A 194 -24.44 1.84 2.03
C GLU A 194 -24.71 2.14 3.52
N PRO A 195 -25.19 3.34 3.89
CA PRO A 195 -25.40 3.73 5.29
C PRO A 195 -26.15 2.69 6.13
N ASP A 196 -27.20 2.08 5.55
CA ASP A 196 -28.03 1.06 6.19
C ASP A 196 -27.52 -0.38 6.03
N THR A 197 -26.34 -0.61 5.43
CA THR A 197 -25.78 -1.95 5.20
C THR A 197 -24.34 -2.14 5.67
N ARG A 198 -23.64 -1.09 6.12
CA ARG A 198 -22.27 -1.16 6.71
C ARG A 198 -22.08 -2.21 7.81
N HIS A 199 -23.13 -2.52 8.55
CA HIS A 199 -23.14 -3.64 9.50
C HIS A 199 -23.86 -4.84 8.89
N LEU A 200 -23.28 -6.03 9.07
CA LEU A 200 -23.95 -7.30 8.87
C LEU A 200 -25.26 -7.34 9.69
N LYS A 201 -26.37 -7.69 9.05
CA LYS A 201 -27.69 -7.76 9.70
C LYS A 201 -27.91 -9.14 10.33
N PRO A 202 -28.57 -9.27 11.49
CA PRO A 202 -28.79 -10.55 12.16
C PRO A 202 -29.38 -11.64 11.25
N ALA A 203 -30.33 -11.29 10.37
CA ALA A 203 -30.94 -12.20 9.41
C ALA A 203 -29.96 -12.74 8.34
N GLN A 204 -28.91 -11.98 8.00
CA GLN A 204 -27.87 -12.38 7.03
C GLN A 204 -26.88 -13.39 7.64
N VAL A 205 -26.66 -13.33 8.97
CA VAL A 205 -25.71 -14.19 9.68
C VAL A 205 -26.36 -15.38 10.40
N ALA A 206 -27.68 -15.36 10.63
CA ALA A 206 -28.41 -16.40 11.36
C ALA A 206 -28.15 -17.81 10.81
N ASN A 207 -28.20 -17.96 9.48
CA ASN A 207 -28.03 -19.22 8.75
C ASN A 207 -26.58 -19.57 8.38
N LEU A 208 -25.59 -18.84 8.93
CA LEU A 208 -24.17 -19.12 8.76
C LEU A 208 -23.61 -19.81 10.01
N ASP A 209 -22.60 -20.65 9.81
CA ASP A 209 -21.88 -21.34 10.90
C ASP A 209 -20.54 -20.67 11.20
N ALA A 210 -20.01 -19.88 10.25
CA ALA A 210 -18.89 -18.98 10.45
C ALA A 210 -18.88 -17.86 9.41
N ILE A 211 -18.15 -16.78 9.72
CA ILE A 211 -17.85 -15.69 8.79
C ILE A 211 -16.34 -15.72 8.52
N VAL A 212 -15.93 -15.50 7.27
CA VAL A 212 -14.53 -15.38 6.84
C VAL A 212 -14.31 -13.99 6.28
N TYR A 213 -13.20 -13.35 6.64
CA TYR A 213 -12.76 -12.06 6.10
C TYR A 213 -11.41 -12.23 5.39
N ASP A 214 -11.31 -11.78 4.14
CA ASP A 214 -10.08 -11.84 3.33
C ASP A 214 -10.01 -10.70 2.31
N ILE A 215 -9.39 -9.57 2.71
CA ILE A 215 -9.26 -8.35 1.90
C ILE A 215 -7.90 -7.70 2.16
N GLN A 216 -7.25 -7.21 1.11
CA GLN A 216 -6.03 -6.40 1.20
C GLN A 216 -6.37 -4.94 1.51
N ASP A 217 -5.74 -4.42 2.56
CA ASP A 217 -5.84 -3.02 2.99
C ASP A 217 -4.60 -2.20 2.56
N VAL A 218 -4.60 -0.90 2.85
CA VAL A 218 -3.50 0.04 2.55
C VAL A 218 -2.70 0.49 3.79
N GLY A 219 -3.12 0.14 5.00
CA GLY A 219 -2.47 0.46 6.28
C GLY A 219 -2.85 1.82 6.88
N ALA A 220 -3.96 2.42 6.44
CA ALA A 220 -4.41 3.76 6.82
C ALA A 220 -5.80 3.75 7.46
N ARG A 221 -5.96 4.44 8.60
CA ARG A 221 -7.20 4.43 9.42
C ARG A 221 -8.48 4.73 8.64
N PHE A 222 -8.41 5.67 7.71
CA PHE A 222 -9.57 6.16 6.97
C PHE A 222 -9.82 5.40 5.65
N TYR A 223 -9.06 4.33 5.40
CA TYR A 223 -9.43 3.32 4.40
C TYR A 223 -10.47 2.37 5.03
N THR A 224 -11.67 2.35 4.44
CA THR A 224 -12.90 1.88 5.11
C THR A 224 -12.98 0.38 5.35
N TYR A 225 -12.10 -0.42 4.71
CA TYR A 225 -12.04 -1.87 4.87
C TYR A 225 -11.76 -2.30 6.31
N SER A 226 -11.00 -1.47 7.04
CA SER A 226 -10.79 -1.61 8.49
C SER A 226 -12.10 -1.50 9.26
N CYS A 227 -13.00 -0.58 8.90
CA CYS A 227 -14.30 -0.43 9.54
C CYS A 227 -15.31 -1.51 9.12
N THR A 228 -15.30 -1.96 7.87
CA THR A 228 -16.07 -3.14 7.46
C THR A 228 -15.65 -4.39 8.27
N LEU A 229 -14.35 -4.57 8.53
CA LEU A 229 -13.84 -5.64 9.39
C LEU A 229 -14.37 -5.50 10.82
N LEU A 230 -14.16 -4.36 11.47
CA LEU A 230 -14.51 -4.16 12.87
C LEU A 230 -16.03 -4.26 13.13
N TYR A 231 -16.86 -3.70 12.24
CA TYR A 231 -18.32 -3.84 12.31
C TYR A 231 -18.79 -5.29 12.10
N ALA A 232 -18.12 -6.05 11.25
CA ALA A 232 -18.43 -7.46 11.04
C ALA A 232 -18.03 -8.33 12.25
N VAL A 233 -16.89 -8.03 12.89
CA VAL A 233 -16.46 -8.66 14.16
C VAL A 233 -17.45 -8.36 15.28
N GLU A 234 -17.88 -7.11 15.43
CA GLU A 234 -18.90 -6.72 16.42
C GLU A 234 -20.21 -7.51 16.23
N THR A 235 -20.74 -7.57 15.00
CA THR A 235 -21.93 -8.38 14.71
C THR A 235 -21.69 -9.87 14.98
N ALA A 236 -20.52 -10.40 14.65
CA ALA A 236 -20.19 -11.81 14.88
C ALA A 236 -20.16 -12.17 16.38
N GLY A 237 -19.64 -11.28 17.22
CA GLY A 237 -19.71 -11.40 18.69
C GLY A 237 -21.14 -11.42 19.21
N LYS A 238 -21.95 -10.42 18.81
CA LYS A 238 -23.39 -10.34 19.16
C LYS A 238 -24.21 -11.55 18.68
N ALA A 239 -23.80 -12.19 17.59
CA ALA A 239 -24.48 -13.35 17.00
C ALA A 239 -23.86 -14.71 17.41
N HIS A 240 -22.83 -14.71 18.26
CA HIS A 240 -22.03 -15.88 18.64
C HIS A 240 -21.59 -16.74 17.44
N LYS A 241 -21.05 -16.08 16.41
CA LYS A 241 -20.53 -16.71 15.20
C LYS A 241 -19.00 -16.68 15.20
N PRO A 242 -18.31 -17.82 15.00
CA PRO A 242 -16.87 -17.85 14.76
C PRO A 242 -16.48 -16.95 13.58
N PHE A 243 -15.46 -16.13 13.77
CA PHE A 243 -15.00 -15.15 12.79
C PHE A 243 -13.55 -15.44 12.39
N TYR A 244 -13.34 -15.87 11.15
CA TYR A 244 -12.02 -16.20 10.60
C TYR A 244 -11.44 -15.01 9.85
N ILE A 245 -10.19 -14.66 10.13
CA ILE A 245 -9.46 -13.61 9.40
C ILE A 245 -8.31 -14.29 8.65
N LEU A 246 -8.33 -14.21 7.32
CA LEU A 246 -7.22 -14.63 6.49
C LEU A 246 -6.26 -13.43 6.41
N ASP A 247 -5.26 -13.43 7.29
CA ASP A 247 -4.48 -12.21 7.52
C ASP A 247 -3.56 -11.88 6.33
N ARG A 248 -3.34 -10.59 6.09
CA ARG A 248 -2.57 -10.08 4.95
C ARG A 248 -1.55 -9.03 5.40
N PRO A 249 -0.48 -8.78 4.61
CA PRO A 249 0.51 -7.77 4.96
C PRO A 249 -0.14 -6.39 5.09
N ASN A 250 0.29 -5.62 6.08
CA ASN A 250 0.14 -4.16 5.99
C ASN A 250 1.14 -3.68 4.93
N PRO A 251 0.70 -3.11 3.80
CA PRO A 251 1.59 -2.90 2.66
C PRO A 251 2.62 -1.79 2.91
N ILE A 252 2.31 -0.90 3.85
CA ILE A 252 3.19 0.15 4.36
C ILE A 252 3.78 -0.26 5.73
N THR A 253 4.16 -1.54 5.85
CA THR A 253 4.83 -2.19 7.00
C THR A 253 4.03 -2.29 8.30
N GLY A 254 4.50 -3.14 9.21
CA GLY A 254 4.06 -3.21 10.60
C GLY A 254 4.92 -2.40 11.60
N THR A 255 6.04 -1.80 11.18
CA THR A 255 6.97 -1.07 12.06
C THR A 255 6.53 0.37 12.32
N HIS A 256 6.22 1.12 11.27
CA HIS A 256 5.89 2.54 11.36
C HIS A 256 4.51 2.80 11.98
N ILE A 257 4.41 3.87 12.78
CA ILE A 257 3.17 4.40 13.35
C ILE A 257 3.24 5.92 13.19
N GLU A 258 2.21 6.53 12.62
CA GLU A 258 2.23 7.96 12.33
C GLU A 258 0.87 8.64 12.54
N GLY A 259 0.95 9.87 13.01
CA GLY A 259 -0.17 10.80 13.08
C GLY A 259 -0.98 10.74 14.36
N PRO A 260 -1.92 11.69 14.52
CA PRO A 260 -2.70 11.83 15.74
C PRO A 260 -3.70 10.69 15.91
N MET A 261 -3.96 10.33 17.17
CA MET A 261 -5.07 9.46 17.53
C MET A 261 -6.41 10.06 17.08
N LEU A 262 -7.37 9.19 16.78
CA LEU A 262 -8.75 9.57 16.55
C LEU A 262 -9.42 9.98 17.87
N ASP A 263 -10.03 11.16 17.91
CA ASP A 263 -10.91 11.61 18.98
C ASP A 263 -12.27 10.88 18.88
N LYS A 264 -12.78 10.42 20.02
CA LYS A 264 -14.00 9.59 20.10
C LYS A 264 -15.25 10.23 19.49
N ASP A 265 -15.38 11.56 19.55
CA ASP A 265 -16.52 12.28 18.97
C ASP A 265 -16.39 12.52 17.44
N LEU A 266 -15.26 12.09 16.85
CA LEU A 266 -15.01 12.05 15.41
C LEU A 266 -15.06 10.63 14.83
N GLU A 267 -15.49 9.63 15.62
CA GLU A 267 -15.73 8.27 15.14
C GLU A 267 -16.79 8.23 14.02
N SER A 268 -16.49 7.52 12.94
CA SER A 268 -17.31 7.41 11.74
C SER A 268 -16.89 6.20 10.87
N PHE A 269 -17.50 6.01 9.70
CA PHE A 269 -17.11 4.92 8.78
C PHE A 269 -15.71 5.11 8.15
N VAL A 270 -15.13 6.30 8.22
CA VAL A 270 -13.74 6.60 7.81
C VAL A 270 -12.79 6.68 9.01
N GLY A 271 -13.14 6.02 10.11
CA GLY A 271 -12.37 6.00 11.35
C GLY A 271 -13.28 5.61 12.51
N CYS A 272 -13.42 4.31 12.76
CA CYS A 272 -14.40 3.73 13.67
C CYS A 272 -13.78 3.15 14.96
N TYR A 273 -12.48 3.39 15.18
CA TYR A 273 -11.73 2.90 16.31
C TYR A 273 -10.50 3.78 16.55
N ASP A 274 -10.10 3.95 17.81
CA ASP A 274 -9.12 4.94 18.24
C ASP A 274 -7.67 4.46 17.97
N VAL A 275 -7.26 4.67 16.72
CA VAL A 275 -5.93 4.39 16.18
C VAL A 275 -5.36 5.64 15.47
N PRO A 276 -4.03 5.75 15.25
CA PRO A 276 -3.44 6.86 14.50
C PRO A 276 -3.60 6.67 12.98
N LEU A 277 -3.25 7.69 12.18
CA LEU A 277 -3.47 7.70 10.72
C LEU A 277 -2.81 6.50 10.02
N ARG A 278 -1.52 6.26 10.28
CA ARG A 278 -0.80 5.02 9.91
C ARG A 278 -0.69 4.18 11.18
N HIS A 279 -1.53 3.17 11.33
CA HIS A 279 -1.60 2.34 12.54
C HIS A 279 -0.57 1.20 12.55
N GLY A 280 -0.04 0.81 11.38
CA GLY A 280 1.02 -0.17 11.23
C GLY A 280 0.71 -1.54 11.82
N MET A 281 -0.55 -1.98 11.76
CA MET A 281 -0.99 -3.32 12.23
C MET A 281 -1.58 -4.09 11.05
N THR A 282 -1.55 -5.43 11.12
CA THR A 282 -2.36 -6.25 10.22
C THR A 282 -3.83 -6.23 10.66
N PHE A 283 -4.72 -6.75 9.82
CA PHE A 283 -6.14 -6.83 10.15
C PHE A 283 -6.45 -7.89 11.21
N GLY A 284 -5.71 -8.99 11.25
CA GLY A 284 -5.76 -9.95 12.35
C GLY A 284 -5.38 -9.31 13.69
N GLU A 285 -4.33 -8.49 13.72
CA GLU A 285 -3.89 -7.75 14.92
C GLU A 285 -4.94 -6.70 15.34
N LEU A 286 -5.42 -5.89 14.39
CA LEU A 286 -6.36 -4.79 14.64
C LEU A 286 -7.70 -5.30 15.17
N ALA A 287 -8.26 -6.35 14.56
CA ALA A 287 -9.52 -6.95 15.01
C ALA A 287 -9.40 -7.62 16.38
N THR A 288 -8.28 -8.30 16.65
CA THR A 288 -8.02 -8.92 17.96
C THR A 288 -7.95 -7.86 19.07
N MET A 289 -7.25 -6.76 18.80
CA MET A 289 -7.13 -5.62 19.70
C MET A 289 -8.49 -4.96 20.00
N ALA A 290 -9.25 -4.60 18.95
CA ALA A 290 -10.56 -3.97 19.10
C ALA A 290 -11.58 -4.87 19.82
N ASN A 291 -11.65 -6.17 19.48
CA ASN A 291 -12.56 -7.13 20.11
C ASN A 291 -12.30 -7.29 21.62
N ALA A 292 -11.03 -7.27 22.03
CA ALA A 292 -10.64 -7.37 23.43
C ALA A 292 -11.01 -6.11 24.22
N GLU A 293 -10.67 -4.93 23.69
CA GLU A 293 -10.86 -3.64 24.39
C GLU A 293 -12.31 -3.14 24.38
N GLN A 294 -13.06 -3.40 23.31
CA GLN A 294 -14.49 -3.04 23.20
C GLN A 294 -15.42 -4.14 23.76
N HIS A 295 -14.84 -5.25 24.25
CA HIS A 295 -15.55 -6.38 24.86
C HIS A 295 -16.66 -6.99 23.98
N TRP A 296 -16.48 -7.03 22.66
CA TRP A 296 -17.48 -7.56 21.72
C TRP A 296 -17.70 -9.08 21.84
N GLY A 297 -16.74 -9.81 22.41
CA GLY A 297 -16.87 -11.24 22.72
C GLY A 297 -16.90 -12.15 21.48
N ALA A 298 -16.37 -11.68 20.34
CA ALA A 298 -16.29 -12.50 19.13
C ALA A 298 -15.23 -13.60 19.27
N GLU A 299 -15.56 -14.80 18.80
CA GLU A 299 -14.62 -15.93 18.69
C GLU A 299 -13.77 -15.76 17.42
N ILE A 300 -12.68 -14.99 17.54
CA ILE A 300 -11.77 -14.67 16.42
C ILE A 300 -10.75 -15.77 16.21
N HIS A 301 -10.65 -16.24 14.96
CA HIS A 301 -9.65 -17.17 14.46
C HIS A 301 -8.78 -16.48 13.40
N VAL A 302 -7.64 -15.92 13.79
CA VAL A 302 -6.69 -15.37 12.82
C VAL A 302 -5.85 -16.49 12.20
N ILE A 303 -6.03 -16.72 10.90
CA ILE A 303 -5.13 -17.53 10.10
C ILE A 303 -3.91 -16.67 9.79
N ARG A 304 -2.88 -16.79 10.64
CA ARG A 304 -1.65 -16.00 10.54
C ARG A 304 -0.93 -16.29 9.22
N MET A 305 -0.34 -15.23 8.67
CA MET A 305 0.64 -15.35 7.59
C MET A 305 1.83 -16.20 8.01
N LYS A 306 2.55 -16.77 7.04
CA LYS A 306 3.89 -17.31 7.25
C LYS A 306 4.93 -16.39 6.63
N ASN A 307 6.09 -16.34 7.28
CA ASN A 307 7.30 -15.63 6.88
C ASN A 307 7.22 -14.10 6.76
N TRP A 308 6.05 -13.46 6.68
CA TRP A 308 5.94 -12.00 6.79
C TRP A 308 6.45 -11.49 8.14
N GLU A 309 7.37 -10.54 8.11
CA GLU A 309 7.89 -9.83 9.27
C GLU A 309 7.39 -8.38 9.30
N ARG A 310 7.32 -7.76 10.48
CA ARG A 310 6.80 -6.38 10.60
C ARG A 310 7.57 -5.34 9.78
N GLY A 311 8.84 -5.59 9.47
CA GLY A 311 9.67 -4.70 8.64
C GLY A 311 9.47 -4.90 7.14
N ASP A 312 8.75 -5.94 6.71
CA ASP A 312 8.51 -6.20 5.30
C ASP A 312 7.53 -5.19 4.71
N TRP A 313 7.98 -4.51 3.66
CA TRP A 313 7.15 -3.74 2.75
C TRP A 313 6.42 -4.69 1.78
N PHE A 314 5.29 -4.30 1.21
CA PHE A 314 4.54 -5.22 0.33
C PHE A 314 5.39 -5.75 -0.85
N ASP A 315 6.24 -4.90 -1.45
CA ASP A 315 7.13 -5.25 -2.56
C ASP A 315 8.40 -6.01 -2.15
N SER A 316 8.64 -6.19 -0.85
CA SER A 316 9.59 -7.21 -0.37
C SER A 316 8.95 -8.60 -0.35
N THR A 317 7.62 -8.71 -0.29
CA THR A 317 6.90 -9.99 -0.44
C THR A 317 6.76 -10.37 -1.93
N THR A 318 6.46 -11.65 -2.19
CA THR A 318 6.08 -12.14 -3.52
C THR A 318 4.57 -12.25 -3.74
N LEU A 319 3.75 -11.65 -2.86
CA LEU A 319 2.30 -11.66 -3.06
C LEU A 319 1.90 -10.70 -4.21
N PRO A 320 0.86 -11.04 -5.00
CA PRO A 320 0.41 -10.17 -6.08
C PRO A 320 -0.21 -8.88 -5.52
N TRP A 321 0.32 -7.73 -5.94
CA TRP A 321 -0.37 -6.45 -5.75
C TRP A 321 -1.46 -6.30 -6.81
N VAL A 322 -2.68 -6.04 -6.36
CA VAL A 322 -3.80 -5.60 -7.18
C VAL A 322 -4.39 -4.38 -6.51
N ASP A 323 -4.59 -3.32 -7.29
CA ASP A 323 -5.07 -2.01 -6.81
C ASP A 323 -6.35 -2.15 -5.98
N PRO A 324 -6.31 -1.90 -4.65
CA PRO A 324 -7.43 -2.20 -3.76
C PRO A 324 -8.62 -1.23 -3.93
N SER A 325 -8.50 -0.19 -4.75
CA SER A 325 -9.58 0.70 -5.20
C SER A 325 -9.20 1.38 -6.53
N PRO A 326 -10.16 1.96 -7.28
CA PRO A 326 -9.90 2.62 -8.57
C PRO A 326 -8.85 3.76 -8.53
N ASN A 327 -8.57 4.28 -7.33
CA ASN A 327 -7.63 5.36 -7.09
C ASN A 327 -6.40 4.94 -6.24
N MET A 328 -6.30 3.69 -5.76
CA MET A 328 -5.11 3.20 -5.06
C MET A 328 -4.23 2.38 -6.00
N ARG A 329 -3.47 3.07 -6.85
CA ARG A 329 -2.80 2.45 -8.03
C ARG A 329 -1.34 2.07 -7.86
N SER A 330 -0.77 2.30 -6.68
CA SER A 330 0.64 2.01 -6.42
C SER A 330 0.92 1.94 -4.92
N LEU A 331 2.03 1.28 -4.56
CA LEU A 331 2.56 1.31 -3.20
C LEU A 331 3.10 2.69 -2.80
N ASN A 332 3.50 3.52 -3.76
CA ASN A 332 3.87 4.92 -3.52
C ASN A 332 2.64 5.74 -3.11
N ALA A 333 1.51 5.55 -3.80
CA ALA A 333 0.23 6.12 -3.43
C ALA A 333 -0.19 5.64 -2.03
N ALA A 334 -0.08 4.34 -1.73
CA ALA A 334 -0.40 3.81 -0.39
C ALA A 334 0.47 4.43 0.72
N LEU A 335 1.76 4.64 0.47
CA LEU A 335 2.67 5.30 1.41
C LEU A 335 2.37 6.79 1.60
N LEU A 336 1.99 7.50 0.54
CA LEU A 336 1.62 8.92 0.60
C LEU A 336 0.19 9.15 1.12
N TYR A 337 -0.69 8.16 1.03
CA TYR A 337 -2.12 8.28 1.32
C TYR A 337 -2.44 8.80 2.73
N PRO A 338 -1.86 8.28 3.84
CA PRO A 338 -2.16 8.77 5.20
C PRO A 338 -2.03 10.29 5.36
N GLY A 339 -0.98 10.89 4.78
CA GLY A 339 -0.75 12.34 4.83
C GLY A 339 -1.42 13.16 3.73
N ILE A 340 -1.52 12.63 2.51
CA ILE A 340 -2.10 13.39 1.38
C ILE A 340 -3.62 13.40 1.43
N ALA A 341 -4.24 12.26 1.72
CA ALA A 341 -5.69 12.12 1.70
C ALA A 341 -6.38 12.61 2.97
N MET A 342 -5.66 12.91 4.07
CA MET A 342 -6.27 13.56 5.26
C MET A 342 -6.92 14.92 4.95
N LEU A 343 -6.59 15.54 3.80
CA LEU A 343 -7.16 16.80 3.30
C LEU A 343 -8.17 16.60 2.15
N GLU A 344 -8.47 15.37 1.70
CA GLU A 344 -9.21 15.15 0.45
C GLU A 344 -10.70 15.52 0.52
N ALA A 345 -11.27 15.62 1.73
CA ALA A 345 -12.64 16.09 1.93
C ALA A 345 -12.81 17.61 1.75
N SER A 346 -11.72 18.37 1.58
CA SER A 346 -11.81 19.78 1.22
C SER A 346 -12.34 19.92 -0.21
N PRO A 347 -13.41 20.72 -0.45
CA PRO A 347 -13.85 21.03 -1.80
C PRO A 347 -12.78 21.85 -2.52
N ASN A 348 -12.80 21.84 -3.86
CA ASN A 348 -11.89 22.64 -4.69
C ASN A 348 -10.39 22.40 -4.37
N TYR A 349 -10.06 21.16 -3.99
CA TYR A 349 -8.70 20.68 -3.77
C TYR A 349 -8.59 19.26 -4.35
N SER A 350 -7.65 19.04 -5.28
CA SER A 350 -7.45 17.72 -5.89
C SER A 350 -6.28 17.00 -5.23
N VAL A 351 -6.48 15.73 -4.86
CA VAL A 351 -5.43 14.77 -4.50
C VAL A 351 -5.07 13.85 -5.68
N GLY A 352 -5.24 14.33 -6.92
CA GLY A 352 -4.89 13.59 -8.14
C GLY A 352 -5.88 12.50 -8.56
N ARG A 353 -7.01 12.33 -7.88
CA ARG A 353 -8.11 11.46 -8.35
C ARG A 353 -8.52 11.86 -9.78
N GLY A 354 -8.84 10.87 -10.62
CA GLY A 354 -9.09 11.10 -12.05
C GLY A 354 -7.84 11.43 -12.88
N THR A 355 -6.63 11.16 -12.40
CA THR A 355 -5.40 11.17 -13.21
C THR A 355 -4.84 9.76 -13.38
N ASP A 356 -3.71 9.62 -14.03
CA ASP A 356 -2.90 8.39 -14.04
C ASP A 356 -2.35 8.05 -12.64
N ALA A 357 -2.07 9.06 -11.82
CA ALA A 357 -1.33 8.90 -10.58
C ALA A 357 -1.92 9.67 -9.36
N PRO A 358 -3.10 9.22 -8.87
CA PRO A 358 -3.74 9.71 -7.63
C PRO A 358 -2.88 9.52 -6.37
N PHE A 359 -3.13 10.37 -5.37
CA PHE A 359 -2.43 10.49 -4.07
C PHE A 359 -0.92 10.78 -4.12
N GLU A 360 -0.28 10.59 -5.27
CA GLU A 360 1.11 10.98 -5.51
C GLU A 360 1.27 12.46 -5.92
N GLN A 361 0.15 13.19 -6.08
CA GLN A 361 0.13 14.61 -6.41
C GLN A 361 -1.08 15.34 -5.83
N ILE A 362 -0.93 16.65 -5.61
CA ILE A 362 -2.00 17.55 -5.17
C ILE A 362 -2.06 18.78 -6.08
N GLY A 363 -3.22 19.41 -6.22
CA GLY A 363 -3.37 20.60 -7.06
C GLY A 363 -4.73 21.28 -6.95
N ALA A 364 -4.78 22.53 -7.41
CA ALA A 364 -6.01 23.32 -7.54
C ALA A 364 -5.81 24.46 -8.54
N ASP A 365 -6.89 25.12 -8.94
CA ASP A 365 -6.82 26.29 -9.83
C ASP A 365 -6.29 27.57 -9.17
N TRP A 366 -6.18 27.58 -7.83
CA TRP A 366 -5.58 28.64 -7.02
C TRP A 366 -4.14 28.36 -6.56
N ILE A 367 -3.64 27.12 -6.71
CA ILE A 367 -2.26 26.77 -6.34
C ILE A 367 -1.27 27.26 -7.41
N LYS A 368 -0.10 27.75 -7.00
CA LYS A 368 1.05 27.96 -7.89
C LYS A 368 2.10 26.88 -7.63
N GLY A 369 2.20 25.90 -8.52
CA GLY A 369 3.01 24.69 -8.29
C GLY A 369 4.46 24.97 -7.86
N SER A 370 5.13 25.93 -8.51
CA SER A 370 6.53 26.28 -8.19
C SER A 370 6.71 26.95 -6.82
N GLU A 371 5.72 27.70 -6.36
CA GLU A 371 5.73 28.38 -5.05
C GLU A 371 5.54 27.35 -3.92
N LEU A 372 4.54 26.47 -4.08
CA LEU A 372 4.27 25.37 -3.15
C LEU A 372 5.43 24.37 -3.09
N ALA A 373 6.03 23.99 -4.23
CA ALA A 373 7.20 23.11 -4.26
C ALA A 373 8.41 23.75 -3.59
N LEU A 374 8.67 25.04 -3.81
CA LEU A 374 9.77 25.76 -3.14
C LEU A 374 9.56 25.83 -1.62
N PHE A 375 8.33 26.07 -1.16
CA PHE A 375 7.99 26.07 0.25
C PHE A 375 8.25 24.70 0.88
N LEU A 376 7.70 23.63 0.31
CA LEU A 376 7.78 22.28 0.88
C LEU A 376 9.21 21.72 0.87
N ASN A 377 9.99 21.92 -0.20
CA ASN A 377 11.39 21.48 -0.22
C ASN A 377 12.25 22.21 0.85
N ARG A 378 11.93 23.47 1.21
CA ARG A 378 12.59 24.20 2.30
C ARG A 378 12.27 23.65 3.70
N ARG A 379 11.26 22.78 3.85
CA ARG A 379 10.92 22.10 5.10
C ARG A 379 11.80 20.88 5.38
N LEU A 380 12.64 20.46 4.42
CA LEU A 380 13.61 19.36 4.54
C LEU A 380 12.95 18.10 5.13
N ILE A 381 11.81 17.71 4.56
CA ILE A 381 11.07 16.51 4.96
C ILE A 381 11.90 15.30 4.50
N PRO A 382 12.34 14.41 5.40
CA PRO A 382 13.12 13.24 5.02
C PRO A 382 12.35 12.35 4.03
N GLY A 383 13.08 11.71 3.13
CA GLY A 383 12.52 10.70 2.25
C GLY A 383 11.63 11.17 1.11
N VAL A 384 11.41 12.48 0.90
CA VAL A 384 10.56 13.00 -0.19
C VAL A 384 11.18 14.21 -0.90
N ARG A 385 10.99 14.31 -2.21
CA ARG A 385 11.20 15.52 -3.00
C ARG A 385 9.89 15.99 -3.62
N VAL A 386 9.72 17.30 -3.72
CA VAL A 386 8.49 17.92 -4.23
C VAL A 386 8.77 18.68 -5.52
N TYR A 387 8.02 18.39 -6.59
CA TYR A 387 8.21 19.02 -7.90
C TYR A 387 6.93 19.76 -8.34
N PRO A 388 7.02 20.93 -8.99
CA PRO A 388 5.84 21.55 -9.59
C PRO A 388 5.30 20.67 -10.72
N THR A 389 3.97 20.61 -10.85
CA THR A 389 3.29 19.85 -11.92
C THR A 389 2.03 20.57 -12.39
N ARG A 390 1.53 20.16 -13.57
CA ARG A 390 0.23 20.55 -14.10
C ARG A 390 -0.48 19.30 -14.61
N PHE A 391 -1.75 19.14 -14.24
CA PHE A 391 -2.54 17.98 -14.61
C PHE A 391 -4.01 18.36 -14.83
N ARG A 392 -4.77 17.46 -15.45
CA ARG A 392 -6.18 17.65 -15.79
C ARG A 392 -6.97 16.43 -15.34
N PRO A 393 -7.62 16.46 -14.16
CA PRO A 393 -8.47 15.36 -13.70
C PRO A 393 -9.59 15.04 -14.69
N THR A 394 -9.96 13.76 -14.81
CA THR A 394 -11.14 13.28 -15.55
C THR A 394 -12.35 13.06 -14.65
N ALA A 395 -12.16 12.99 -13.33
CA ALA A 395 -13.18 12.75 -12.33
C ALA A 395 -12.88 13.56 -11.04
N SER A 396 -13.82 13.57 -10.10
CA SER A 396 -13.69 14.27 -8.80
C SER A 396 -13.41 15.79 -8.93
N ASN A 397 -12.80 16.39 -7.91
CA ASN A 397 -12.48 17.83 -7.86
C ASN A 397 -11.67 18.27 -9.09
N PHE A 398 -12.15 19.33 -9.75
CA PHE A 398 -11.61 19.89 -10.99
C PHE A 398 -11.64 18.96 -12.23
N SER A 399 -12.56 18.00 -12.29
CA SER A 399 -12.79 17.22 -13.53
C SER A 399 -12.92 18.13 -14.77
N GLY A 400 -12.20 17.78 -15.83
CA GLY A 400 -12.17 18.52 -17.09
C GLY A 400 -11.35 19.81 -17.09
N LYS A 401 -10.80 20.26 -15.95
CA LYS A 401 -10.02 21.51 -15.83
C LYS A 401 -8.53 21.22 -15.62
N THR A 402 -7.67 21.88 -16.38
CA THR A 402 -6.22 21.85 -16.11
C THR A 402 -5.91 22.74 -14.92
N ILE A 403 -5.21 22.19 -13.94
CA ILE A 403 -4.82 22.84 -12.68
C ILE A 403 -3.31 22.73 -12.46
N GLU A 404 -2.77 23.60 -11.60
CA GLU A 404 -1.38 23.52 -11.16
C GLU A 404 -1.29 22.88 -9.77
N GLY A 405 -0.12 22.36 -9.44
CA GLY A 405 0.04 21.57 -8.22
C GLY A 405 1.48 21.13 -7.99
N VAL A 406 1.63 20.14 -7.12
CA VAL A 406 2.91 19.48 -6.85
C VAL A 406 2.82 17.96 -6.91
N ARG A 407 3.90 17.36 -7.41
CA ARG A 407 4.16 15.93 -7.43
C ARG A 407 5.08 15.57 -6.28
N PHE A 408 4.77 14.49 -5.56
CA PHE A 408 5.63 13.93 -4.54
C PHE A 408 6.43 12.76 -5.13
N VAL A 409 7.73 12.72 -4.85
CA VAL A 409 8.62 11.63 -5.23
C VAL A 409 9.28 11.12 -3.96
N VAL A 410 8.92 9.90 -3.55
CA VAL A 410 9.58 9.23 -2.41
C VAL A 410 10.99 8.85 -2.84
N THR A 411 11.99 9.33 -2.09
CA THR A 411 13.42 9.08 -2.30
C THR A 411 14.00 8.14 -1.25
N ASP A 412 13.39 8.08 -0.06
CA ASP A 412 13.76 7.14 0.99
C ASP A 412 12.54 6.84 1.87
N ARG A 413 11.90 5.69 1.62
CA ARG A 413 10.70 5.23 2.33
C ARG A 413 10.91 4.86 3.79
N GLU A 414 12.14 4.55 4.21
CA GLU A 414 12.45 4.17 5.61
C GLU A 414 12.56 5.43 6.48
N SER A 415 13.06 6.54 5.92
CA SER A 415 13.10 7.84 6.59
C SER A 415 11.79 8.64 6.48
N PHE A 416 10.90 8.25 5.56
CA PHE A 416 9.71 9.02 5.21
C PHE A 416 8.57 8.86 6.23
N ASP A 417 8.02 10.00 6.66
CA ASP A 417 6.83 10.09 7.50
C ASP A 417 5.71 10.76 6.69
N SER A 418 4.67 9.99 6.38
CA SER A 418 3.54 10.42 5.57
C SER A 418 2.72 11.48 6.28
N THR A 419 2.47 11.30 7.58
CA THR A 419 1.71 12.31 8.34
C THR A 419 2.48 13.63 8.45
N ARG A 420 3.81 13.60 8.61
CA ARG A 420 4.63 14.82 8.58
C ARG A 420 4.46 15.55 7.25
N LEU A 421 4.46 14.83 6.13
CA LEU A 421 4.18 15.44 4.83
C LEU A 421 2.78 16.08 4.79
N GLY A 422 1.74 15.38 5.27
CA GLY A 422 0.37 15.90 5.33
C GLY A 422 0.24 17.18 6.16
N LEU A 423 0.89 17.23 7.33
CA LEU A 423 0.94 18.41 8.20
C LEU A 423 1.68 19.58 7.53
N GLU A 424 2.82 19.31 6.89
CA GLU A 424 3.59 20.33 6.17
C GLU A 424 2.84 20.86 4.94
N VAL A 425 2.09 20.00 4.23
CA VAL A 425 1.18 20.40 3.15
C VAL A 425 0.05 21.28 3.69
N ALA A 426 -0.66 20.87 4.75
CA ALA A 426 -1.72 21.68 5.34
C ALA A 426 -1.21 23.07 5.76
N VAL A 427 -0.04 23.13 6.40
CA VAL A 427 0.63 24.38 6.78
C VAL A 427 1.04 25.23 5.57
N ALA A 428 1.57 24.62 4.51
CA ALA A 428 1.94 25.34 3.30
C ALA A 428 0.71 25.95 2.61
N LEU A 429 -0.39 25.21 2.53
CA LEU A 429 -1.63 25.66 1.92
C LEU A 429 -2.26 26.81 2.72
N GLU A 430 -2.39 26.68 4.04
CA GLU A 430 -2.91 27.78 4.89
C GLU A 430 -2.03 29.03 4.88
N LYS A 431 -0.71 28.91 4.71
CA LYS A 431 0.21 30.06 4.67
C LYS A 431 0.30 30.74 3.31
N LEU A 432 0.25 29.99 2.21
CA LEU A 432 0.36 30.54 0.85
C LEU A 432 -1.01 30.93 0.28
N TYR A 433 -2.06 30.21 0.66
CA TYR A 433 -3.41 30.28 0.09
C TYR A 433 -4.48 30.26 1.21
N PRO A 434 -4.43 31.21 2.17
CA PRO A 434 -5.28 31.19 3.37
C PRO A 434 -6.78 31.14 3.03
N GLY A 435 -7.51 30.25 3.73
CA GLY A 435 -8.95 30.09 3.57
C GLY A 435 -9.40 29.26 2.37
N HIS A 436 -8.47 28.67 1.60
CA HIS A 436 -8.81 27.77 0.49
C HIS A 436 -8.99 26.30 0.90
N ILE A 437 -8.51 25.88 2.08
CA ILE A 437 -8.69 24.50 2.59
C ILE A 437 -9.71 24.46 3.73
N ASP A 438 -10.73 23.62 3.58
CA ASP A 438 -11.75 23.40 4.60
C ASP A 438 -11.33 22.27 5.55
N LEU A 439 -10.48 22.61 6.52
CA LEU A 439 -10.02 21.68 7.55
C LEU A 439 -11.18 21.12 8.42
N GLN A 440 -12.31 21.83 8.49
CA GLN A 440 -13.49 21.37 9.24
C GLN A 440 -14.27 20.30 8.48
N LYS A 441 -14.30 20.31 7.15
CA LYS A 441 -14.76 19.15 6.34
C LYS A 441 -13.80 17.97 6.44
N CYS A 442 -12.50 18.23 6.54
CA CYS A 442 -11.47 17.20 6.72
C CYS A 442 -11.47 16.54 8.11
N ARG A 443 -12.28 17.04 9.07
CA ARG A 443 -12.20 16.64 10.49
C ARG A 443 -12.29 15.14 10.75
N PHE A 444 -13.08 14.39 9.99
CA PHE A 444 -13.23 12.95 10.18
C PHE A 444 -12.01 12.15 9.67
N LEU A 445 -11.31 12.65 8.64
CA LEU A 445 -10.11 12.03 8.09
C LEU A 445 -8.90 12.32 8.99
N ILE A 446 -8.71 13.60 9.35
CA ILE A 446 -7.69 14.05 10.31
C ILE A 446 -7.93 13.39 11.68
N GLY A 447 -9.19 13.34 12.11
CA GLY A 447 -9.67 12.67 13.30
C GLY A 447 -9.25 13.31 14.63
N ASN A 448 -8.62 14.49 14.63
CA ASN A 448 -8.16 15.10 15.88
C ASN A 448 -8.38 16.63 15.92
N ARG A 449 -9.23 17.09 16.85
CA ARG A 449 -9.63 18.50 17.01
C ARG A 449 -8.43 19.41 17.32
N ARG A 450 -7.57 18.99 18.24
CA ARG A 450 -6.38 19.77 18.65
C ARG A 450 -5.43 20.01 17.48
N PHE A 451 -5.32 19.05 16.56
CA PHE A 451 -4.52 19.20 15.34
C PHE A 451 -5.18 20.17 14.36
N ILE A 452 -6.49 20.05 14.13
CA ILE A 452 -7.27 20.93 13.26
C ILE A 452 -7.16 22.39 13.74
N GLU A 453 -7.40 22.65 15.03
CA GLU A 453 -7.33 23.98 15.65
C GLU A 453 -5.93 24.60 15.51
N LYS A 454 -4.87 23.82 15.75
CA LYS A 454 -3.48 24.30 15.63
C LYS A 454 -3.05 24.59 14.19
N LEU A 455 -3.51 23.79 13.23
CA LEU A 455 -3.29 24.05 11.80
C LEU A 455 -3.91 25.40 11.42
N GLN A 456 -5.12 25.70 11.90
CA GLN A 456 -5.80 26.98 11.68
C GLN A 456 -5.13 28.18 12.39
N GLN A 457 -4.57 28.01 13.58
CA GLN A 457 -4.12 29.13 14.43
C GLN A 457 -2.71 29.66 14.13
N SER A 458 -1.75 28.80 13.76
CA SER A 458 -0.34 29.22 13.63
C SER A 458 0.50 28.38 12.67
N GLY A 459 0.03 27.18 12.31
CA GLY A 459 0.64 26.35 11.28
C GLY A 459 2.12 26.04 11.52
N ASP A 460 2.49 25.61 12.73
CA ASP A 460 3.77 24.93 12.95
C ASP A 460 3.59 23.41 12.86
N ALA A 461 3.91 22.86 11.70
CA ALA A 461 3.88 21.42 11.46
C ALA A 461 4.89 20.67 12.34
N SER A 462 5.98 21.30 12.78
CA SER A 462 7.04 20.63 13.56
C SER A 462 6.56 20.29 14.97
N SER A 463 5.90 21.20 15.68
CA SER A 463 5.31 20.90 17.01
C SER A 463 4.08 20.00 16.94
N LEU A 464 3.33 20.03 15.84
CA LEU A 464 2.24 19.06 15.59
C LEU A 464 2.78 17.66 15.35
N TRP A 465 3.79 17.53 14.49
CA TRP A 465 4.47 16.25 14.27
C TRP A 465 5.09 15.70 15.55
N THR A 466 5.74 16.55 16.36
CA THR A 466 6.28 16.16 17.68
C THR A 466 5.19 15.63 18.62
N ALA A 467 3.99 16.24 18.60
CA ALA A 467 2.85 15.75 19.38
C ALA A 467 2.35 14.38 18.85
N ALA A 468 2.28 14.20 17.53
CA ALA A 468 1.88 12.93 16.92
C ALA A 468 2.88 11.79 17.23
N GLN A 469 4.17 12.09 17.40
CA GLN A 469 5.17 11.09 17.81
C GLN A 469 4.95 10.60 19.26
N ALA A 470 4.46 11.46 20.17
CA ALA A 470 4.07 11.04 21.52
C ALA A 470 2.84 10.12 21.49
N ASP A 471 1.82 10.49 20.70
CA ASP A 471 0.62 9.69 20.46
C ASP A 471 0.97 8.32 19.86
N ALA A 472 1.81 8.30 18.82
CA ALA A 472 2.31 7.08 18.18
C ALA A 472 3.10 6.18 19.15
N THR A 473 3.89 6.77 20.05
CA THR A 473 4.63 6.03 21.10
C THR A 473 3.67 5.38 22.11
N ALA A 474 2.63 6.10 22.55
CA ALA A 474 1.60 5.54 23.43
C ALA A 474 0.83 4.40 22.75
N PHE A 475 0.46 4.57 21.47
CA PHE A 475 -0.19 3.51 20.69
C PHE A 475 0.72 2.29 20.46
N ALA A 476 2.02 2.50 20.24
CA ALA A 476 3.02 1.42 20.13
C ALA A 476 3.03 0.52 21.37
N ALA A 477 2.92 1.12 22.56
CA ALA A 477 2.83 0.39 23.82
C ALA A 477 1.49 -0.35 23.96
N ARG A 478 0.36 0.32 23.67
CA ARG A 478 -1.00 -0.26 23.73
C ARG A 478 -1.15 -1.49 22.84
N ARG A 479 -0.72 -1.40 21.56
CA ARG A 479 -0.85 -2.48 20.58
C ARG A 479 0.03 -3.71 20.86
N LYS A 480 1.09 -3.57 21.68
CA LYS A 480 2.16 -4.57 21.83
C LYS A 480 1.66 -5.97 22.19
N GLN A 481 0.64 -6.06 23.04
CA GLN A 481 0.07 -7.35 23.49
C GLN A 481 -0.76 -8.08 22.42
N PHE A 482 -1.15 -7.39 21.35
CA PHE A 482 -1.99 -7.91 20.27
C PHE A 482 -1.21 -8.24 18.99
N LEU A 483 0.11 -8.00 18.97
CA LEU A 483 0.94 -8.25 17.79
C LEU A 483 1.14 -9.75 17.58
N LEU A 484 0.89 -10.21 16.35
CA LEU A 484 0.97 -11.61 15.95
C LEU A 484 2.30 -11.96 15.27
N TYR A 485 3.00 -10.94 14.77
CA TYR A 485 4.25 -11.03 14.01
C TYR A 485 5.39 -10.29 14.71
N GLN A 486 6.61 -10.80 14.55
CA GLN A 486 7.81 -10.19 15.12
C GLN A 486 8.41 -9.16 14.16
N ALA A 487 9.07 -8.15 14.71
CA ALA A 487 10.06 -7.38 13.97
C ALA A 487 11.42 -8.08 14.13
N LYS A 488 12.22 -8.16 13.05
CA LYS A 488 13.65 -8.43 13.22
C LYS A 488 14.25 -7.33 14.09
N LEU A 489 14.78 -7.72 15.25
CA LEU A 489 15.87 -6.97 15.86
C LEU A 489 17.05 -7.10 14.91
N SER A 490 17.60 -6.00 14.43
CA SER A 490 18.90 -6.00 13.77
C SER A 490 19.91 -6.68 14.72
N PRO A 491 20.72 -7.66 14.29
CA PRO A 491 21.62 -8.40 15.19
C PRO A 491 22.68 -7.56 15.93
N ASN A 492 22.75 -6.25 15.66
CA ASN A 492 23.72 -5.28 16.19
C ASN A 492 22.99 -4.01 16.69
N SER A 493 22.06 -4.14 17.65
CA SER A 493 21.47 -3.01 18.41
C SER A 493 21.91 -3.05 19.87
#